data_AF-A0A4P5PC89-F1
#
_entry.id   AF-A0A4P5PC89-F1
#
_cell.length_a   1.000
_cell.length_b   1.000
_cell.length_c   1.000
_cell.angle_alpha   90.00
_cell.angle_beta   90.00
_cell.angle_gamma   90.00
#
_symmetry.space_group_name_H-M   'P 1'
#
loop_
_entity.id
_entity.type
_entity.pdbx_description
1 polymer ?
#
loop_
_entity_poly.entity_id
_entity_poly.type
_entity_poly.pdbx_seq_one_letter_code
_entity_poly.pdbx_strand_id
1 'polypeptide(L)'
;MKYIEWAGKNFIGLFEAGGEQFMGYMTGIVPLLIVLLTFTYSVIAFIGEERVDRAIRYCSKYMVLRYSLMPILAVLMLTNPMAYTFGKFVKEEEKPAFYDAAVSFVHPVTGLFPYANAGELFVYLGIANGVMEAGYSQSSLAVRYFLVGVVVILMRGIVTERLTKFMMAKEAKKAQA
;
A
#
# COMPACT_ATOMS: atom_id res chain seq x y z
N MET A 1 -31.83 6.30 37.61
CA MET A 1 -31.73 7.69 37.07
C MET A 1 -30.29 8.03 36.70
N LYS A 2 -29.36 8.30 37.65
CA LYS A 2 -27.96 8.68 37.34
C LYS A 2 -27.18 7.75 36.40
N TYR A 3 -27.28 6.42 36.55
CA TYR A 3 -26.57 5.48 35.68
C TYR A 3 -27.13 5.43 34.25
N ILE A 4 -28.44 5.62 34.09
CA ILE A 4 -29.11 5.64 32.77
C ILE A 4 -28.76 6.93 32.04
N GLU A 5 -28.73 8.06 32.75
CA GLU A 5 -28.31 9.36 32.22
C GLU A 5 -26.82 9.37 31.86
N TRP A 6 -25.96 8.79 32.70
CA TRP A 6 -24.55 8.59 32.39
C TRP A 6 -24.36 7.73 31.14
N ALA A 7 -25.08 6.59 31.04
CA ALA A 7 -25.01 5.72 29.88
C ALA A 7 -25.46 6.44 28.60
N GLY A 8 -26.58 7.18 28.65
CA GLY A 8 -27.06 7.96 27.50
C GLY A 8 -26.09 9.05 27.07
N LYS A 9 -25.52 9.80 28.02
CA LYS A 9 -24.55 10.87 27.73
C LYS A 9 -23.26 10.33 27.12
N ASN A 10 -22.72 9.23 27.65
CA ASN A 10 -21.51 8.62 27.08
C ASN A 10 -21.79 7.91 25.75
N PHE A 11 -22.99 7.34 25.58
CA PHE A 11 -23.41 6.74 24.31
C PHE A 11 -23.43 7.79 23.20
N ILE A 12 -24.09 8.94 23.40
CA ILE A 12 -24.10 10.03 22.42
C ILE A 12 -22.70 10.66 22.27
N GLY A 13 -21.97 10.86 23.38
CA GLY A 13 -20.61 11.40 23.35
C GLY A 13 -19.63 10.58 22.50
N LEU A 14 -19.80 9.26 22.42
CA LEU A 14 -19.03 8.40 21.50
C LEU A 14 -19.30 8.76 20.04
N PHE A 15 -20.56 9.00 19.65
CA PHE A 15 -20.92 9.39 18.28
C PHE A 15 -20.48 10.82 17.97
N GLU A 16 -20.58 11.73 18.94
CA GLU A 16 -20.06 13.10 18.81
C GLU A 16 -18.54 13.10 18.56
N ALA A 17 -17.77 12.35 19.35
CA ALA A 17 -16.33 12.19 19.15
C ALA A 17 -15.99 11.55 17.79
N GLY A 18 -16.77 10.55 17.37
CA GLY A 18 -16.64 9.96 16.03
C GLY A 18 -16.93 10.98 14.91
N GLY A 19 -17.93 11.83 15.09
CA GLY A 19 -18.29 12.91 14.17
C GLY A 19 -17.20 13.99 14.08
N GLU A 20 -16.64 14.41 15.21
CA GLU A 20 -15.50 15.36 15.25
C GLU A 20 -14.30 14.79 14.51
N GLN A 21 -13.95 13.52 14.75
CA GLN A 21 -12.84 12.87 14.05
C GLN A 21 -13.08 12.79 12.53
N PHE A 22 -14.31 12.44 12.10
CA PHE A 22 -14.68 12.41 10.70
C PHE A 22 -14.56 13.79 10.04
N MET A 23 -15.05 14.83 10.69
CA MET A 23 -14.92 16.20 10.22
C MET A 23 -13.45 16.66 10.16
N GLY A 24 -12.62 16.21 11.11
CA GLY A 24 -11.17 16.39 11.08
C GLY A 24 -10.53 15.77 9.84
N TYR A 25 -10.98 14.60 9.38
CA TYR A 25 -10.51 14.03 8.11
C TYR A 25 -10.96 14.83 6.89
N MET A 26 -12.24 15.24 6.86
CA MET A 26 -12.83 16.00 5.73
C MET A 26 -12.19 17.37 5.54
N THR A 27 -11.74 18.01 6.62
CA THR A 27 -11.08 19.33 6.60
C THR A 27 -9.55 19.26 6.61
N GLY A 28 -8.99 18.12 7.03
CA GLY A 28 -7.56 17.89 7.11
C GLY A 28 -7.03 17.13 5.90
N ILE A 29 -6.87 15.81 6.05
CA ILE A 29 -6.11 15.02 5.08
C ILE A 29 -6.84 14.80 3.76
N VAL A 30 -8.18 14.66 3.75
CA VAL A 30 -8.94 14.26 2.54
C VAL A 30 -8.74 15.25 1.36
N PRO A 31 -8.85 16.58 1.53
CA PRO A 31 -8.56 17.53 0.46
C PRO A 31 -7.15 17.38 -0.12
N LEU A 32 -6.15 17.17 0.75
CA LEU A 32 -4.77 16.93 0.34
C LEU A 32 -4.65 15.66 -0.53
N LEU A 33 -5.36 14.58 -0.17
CA LEU A 33 -5.40 13.35 -0.97
C LEU A 33 -5.94 13.59 -2.36
N ILE A 34 -7.04 14.33 -2.47
CA ILE A 34 -7.70 14.61 -3.75
C ILE A 34 -6.73 15.37 -4.67
N VAL A 35 -6.04 16.39 -4.15
CA VAL A 35 -5.06 17.15 -4.94
C VAL A 35 -3.88 16.25 -5.36
N LEU A 36 -3.37 15.41 -4.47
CA LEU A 36 -2.30 14.46 -4.79
C LEU A 36 -2.72 13.41 -5.83
N LEU A 37 -3.95 12.91 -5.76
CA LEU A 37 -4.55 12.02 -6.76
C LEU A 37 -4.59 12.70 -8.12
N THR A 38 -5.19 13.89 -8.19
CA THR A 38 -5.30 14.66 -9.43
C THR A 38 -3.92 14.95 -10.02
N PHE A 39 -2.96 15.35 -9.19
CA PHE A 39 -1.58 15.59 -9.64
C PHE A 39 -0.95 14.32 -10.21
N THR A 40 -1.03 13.20 -9.49
CA THR A 40 -0.43 11.93 -9.92
C THR A 40 -1.06 11.45 -11.22
N TYR A 41 -2.39 11.40 -11.31
CA TYR A 41 -3.06 11.01 -12.56
C TYR A 41 -2.71 11.93 -13.72
N SER A 42 -2.53 13.23 -13.47
CA SER A 42 -2.07 14.17 -14.50
C SER A 42 -0.65 13.83 -14.97
N VAL A 43 0.27 13.52 -14.05
CA VAL A 43 1.63 13.07 -14.40
C VAL A 43 1.61 11.78 -15.23
N ILE A 44 0.78 10.81 -14.86
CA ILE A 44 0.61 9.56 -15.59
C ILE A 44 0.10 9.84 -17.00
N ALA A 45 -0.92 10.68 -17.14
CA ALA A 45 -1.48 11.08 -18.42
C ALA A 45 -0.44 11.78 -19.31
N PHE A 46 0.42 12.63 -18.73
CA PHE A 46 1.52 13.28 -19.48
C PHE A 46 2.62 12.31 -19.91
N ILE A 47 2.96 11.32 -19.07
CA ILE A 47 3.93 10.28 -19.43
C ILE A 47 3.39 9.40 -20.55
N GLY A 48 2.10 9.06 -20.48
CA GLY A 48 1.39 8.17 -21.39
C GLY A 48 1.45 6.71 -20.93
N GLU A 49 0.30 6.03 -20.95
CA GLU A 49 0.13 4.66 -20.45
C GLU A 49 1.10 3.68 -21.11
N GLU A 50 1.33 3.79 -22.42
CA GLU A 50 2.26 2.89 -23.13
C GLU A 50 3.70 2.97 -22.61
N ARG A 51 4.15 4.15 -22.19
CA ARG A 51 5.50 4.33 -21.65
C ARG A 51 5.61 3.72 -20.25
N VAL A 52 4.56 3.87 -19.45
CA VAL A 52 4.45 3.23 -18.12
C VAL A 52 4.44 1.71 -18.26
N ASP A 53 3.59 1.16 -19.13
CA ASP A 53 3.52 -0.27 -19.41
C ASP A 53 4.87 -0.84 -19.88
N ARG A 54 5.59 -0.08 -20.70
CA ARG A 54 6.94 -0.45 -21.14
C ARG A 54 7.94 -0.46 -19.99
N ALA A 55 7.90 0.53 -19.09
CA ALA A 55 8.76 0.60 -17.92
C ALA A 55 8.49 -0.56 -16.96
N ILE A 56 7.22 -0.86 -16.67
CA ILE A 56 6.81 -1.99 -15.85
C ILE A 56 7.30 -3.32 -16.47
N ARG A 57 7.08 -3.51 -17.78
CA ARG A 57 7.55 -4.70 -18.50
C ARG A 57 9.07 -4.83 -18.52
N TYR A 58 9.79 -3.71 -18.51
CA TYR A 58 11.25 -3.75 -18.37
C TYR A 58 11.65 -4.22 -16.97
N CYS A 59 10.99 -3.71 -15.92
CA CYS A 59 11.27 -4.09 -14.54
C CYS A 59 10.98 -5.58 -14.29
N SER A 60 10.03 -6.19 -15.00
CA SER A 60 9.71 -7.61 -14.82
C SER A 60 10.83 -8.58 -15.23
N LYS A 61 11.82 -8.11 -16.01
CA LYS A 61 12.92 -8.94 -16.52
C LYS A 61 13.96 -9.32 -15.46
N TYR A 62 14.22 -8.42 -14.52
CA TYR A 62 15.30 -8.58 -13.53
C TYR A 62 14.71 -8.76 -12.14
N MET A 63 15.09 -9.84 -11.43
CA MET A 63 14.56 -10.18 -10.11
C MET A 63 14.56 -8.99 -9.13
N VAL A 64 15.68 -8.25 -9.05
CA VAL A 64 15.78 -7.09 -8.15
C VAL A 64 14.77 -6.00 -8.52
N LEU A 65 14.63 -5.67 -9.81
CA LEU A 65 13.67 -4.67 -10.27
C LEU A 65 12.22 -5.16 -10.11
N ARG A 66 11.98 -6.45 -10.35
CA ARG A 66 10.65 -7.07 -10.24
C ARG A 66 10.07 -7.01 -8.84
N TYR A 67 10.91 -7.06 -7.80
CA TYR A 67 10.47 -7.04 -6.41
C TYR A 67 10.81 -5.76 -5.64
N SER A 68 11.44 -4.79 -6.28
CA SER A 68 11.63 -3.44 -5.70
C SER A 68 10.93 -2.37 -6.53
N LEU A 69 11.39 -2.11 -7.76
CA LEU A 69 10.90 -1.01 -8.58
C LEU A 69 9.53 -1.28 -9.21
N MET A 70 9.29 -2.50 -9.71
CA MET A 70 8.03 -2.87 -10.34
C MET A 70 6.83 -2.72 -9.39
N PRO A 71 6.86 -3.19 -8.12
CA PRO A 71 5.76 -2.98 -7.18
C PRO A 71 5.56 -1.51 -6.82
N ILE A 72 6.64 -0.73 -6.67
CA ILE A 72 6.55 0.72 -6.40
C ILE A 72 5.81 1.42 -7.54
N LEU A 73 6.25 1.20 -8.78
CA LEU A 73 5.61 1.78 -9.95
C LEU A 73 4.18 1.27 -10.09
N ALA A 74 3.92 -0.01 -9.86
CA ALA A 74 2.57 -0.57 -9.93
C ALA A 74 1.60 0.14 -8.98
N VAL A 75 2.00 0.29 -7.72
CA VAL A 75 1.16 0.87 -6.67
C VAL A 75 0.96 2.37 -6.86
N LEU A 76 2.00 3.12 -7.27
CA LEU A 76 1.86 4.56 -7.53
C LEU A 76 1.01 4.86 -8.77
N MET A 77 1.01 3.97 -9.76
CA MET A 77 0.31 4.23 -11.02
C MET A 77 -1.15 3.78 -10.99
N LEU A 78 -1.41 2.57 -10.49
CA LEU A 78 -2.74 1.97 -10.53
C LEU A 78 -3.44 1.91 -9.18
N THR A 79 -2.74 2.17 -8.08
CA THR A 79 -3.26 2.07 -6.71
C THR A 79 -3.76 0.66 -6.35
N ASN A 80 -4.03 0.41 -5.07
CA ASN A 80 -4.75 -0.79 -4.64
C ASN A 80 -6.22 -0.73 -5.16
N PRO A 81 -6.83 -1.80 -5.69
CA PRO A 81 -6.27 -3.13 -6.02
C PRO A 81 -5.75 -3.27 -7.46
N MET A 82 -5.87 -2.24 -8.29
CA MET A 82 -5.55 -2.36 -9.72
C MET A 82 -4.06 -2.59 -9.99
N ALA A 83 -3.17 -2.22 -9.08
CA ALA A 83 -1.73 -2.49 -9.15
C ALA A 83 -1.38 -3.96 -9.41
N TYR A 84 -2.21 -4.90 -8.92
CA TYR A 84 -1.97 -6.35 -9.09
C TYR A 84 -2.11 -6.80 -10.55
N THR A 85 -2.81 -6.04 -11.40
CA THR A 85 -2.99 -6.36 -12.82
C THR A 85 -1.67 -6.36 -13.60
N PHE A 86 -0.64 -5.65 -13.11
CA PHE A 86 0.70 -5.71 -13.69
C PHE A 86 1.43 -7.04 -13.49
N GLY A 87 0.86 -7.95 -12.68
CA GLY A 87 1.26 -9.35 -12.64
C GLY A 87 1.14 -10.05 -14.00
N LYS A 88 0.41 -9.47 -14.96
CA LYS A 88 0.38 -9.94 -16.36
C LYS A 88 1.76 -9.91 -17.06
N PHE A 89 2.72 -9.16 -16.54
CA PHE A 89 4.06 -8.99 -17.14
C PHE A 89 5.15 -9.89 -16.55
N VAL A 90 4.84 -10.67 -15.51
CA VAL A 90 5.74 -11.67 -14.92
C VAL A 90 5.31 -13.09 -15.32
N LYS A 91 6.21 -14.07 -15.14
CA LYS A 91 5.88 -15.48 -15.41
C LYS A 91 4.92 -16.03 -14.34
N GLU A 92 4.28 -17.16 -14.63
CA GLU A 92 3.30 -17.77 -13.73
C GLU A 92 3.90 -18.07 -12.35
N GLU A 93 5.10 -18.64 -12.31
CA GLU A 93 5.82 -18.96 -11.06
C GLU A 93 6.29 -17.72 -10.28
N GLU A 94 6.25 -16.54 -10.90
CA GLU A 94 6.69 -15.26 -10.32
C GLU A 94 5.51 -14.42 -9.81
N LYS A 95 4.27 -14.73 -10.25
CA LYS A 95 3.05 -13.98 -9.87
C LYS A 95 2.79 -13.94 -8.36
N PRO A 96 2.90 -15.04 -7.60
CA PRO A 96 2.68 -14.99 -6.15
C PRO A 96 3.66 -14.05 -5.45
N ALA A 97 4.92 -14.05 -5.88
CA ALA A 97 5.96 -13.19 -5.35
C ALA A 97 5.75 -11.71 -5.72
N PHE A 98 5.29 -11.43 -6.94
CA PHE A 98 4.93 -10.08 -7.34
C PHE A 98 3.73 -9.57 -6.53
N TYR A 99 2.69 -10.39 -6.38
CA TYR A 99 1.52 -10.05 -5.56
C TYR A 99 1.94 -9.74 -4.12
N ASP A 100 2.74 -10.61 -3.51
CA ASP A 100 3.27 -10.43 -2.15
C ASP A 100 4.07 -9.13 -1.99
N ALA A 101 4.96 -8.83 -2.94
CA ALA A 101 5.71 -7.57 -2.93
C ALA A 101 4.80 -6.34 -3.10
N ALA A 102 3.82 -6.39 -4.01
CA ALA A 102 2.89 -5.30 -4.27
C ALA A 102 1.95 -5.03 -3.09
N VAL A 103 1.29 -6.06 -2.56
CA VAL A 103 0.38 -5.93 -1.42
C VAL A 103 1.13 -5.47 -0.16
N SER A 104 2.37 -5.94 0.04
CA SER A 104 3.19 -5.47 1.15
C SER A 104 3.58 -3.99 0.99
N PHE A 105 3.69 -3.47 -0.24
CA PHE A 105 4.06 -2.09 -0.50
C PHE A 105 2.91 -1.09 -0.36
N VAL A 106 1.65 -1.55 -0.38
CA VAL A 106 0.49 -0.65 -0.26
C VAL A 106 0.34 0.00 1.11
N HIS A 107 1.09 -0.41 2.14
CA HIS A 107 1.08 0.24 3.46
C HIS A 107 2.25 1.21 3.68
N PRO A 108 3.52 0.84 3.38
CA PRO A 108 4.65 1.74 3.57
C PRO A 108 4.62 2.99 2.67
N VAL A 109 3.98 2.88 1.50
CA VAL A 109 3.84 4.00 0.55
C VAL A 109 2.86 5.06 1.03
N THR A 110 1.87 4.68 1.84
CA THR A 110 0.70 5.49 2.22
C THR A 110 1.08 6.71 3.04
N GLY A 111 2.21 6.67 3.75
CA GLY A 111 2.69 7.84 4.49
C GLY A 111 3.13 9.00 3.59
N LEU A 112 3.60 8.70 2.37
CA LEU A 112 4.04 9.70 1.39
C LEU A 112 3.03 9.91 0.27
N PHE A 113 2.42 8.83 -0.20
CA PHE A 113 1.43 8.81 -1.27
C PHE A 113 0.15 8.13 -0.77
N PRO A 114 -0.59 8.79 0.13
CA PRO A 114 -1.75 8.22 0.81
C PRO A 114 -2.88 7.80 -0.14
N TYR A 115 -2.91 8.34 -1.35
CA TYR A 115 -3.85 7.94 -2.37
C TYR A 115 -3.65 6.52 -2.92
N ALA A 116 -2.42 6.00 -2.84
CA ALA A 116 -2.08 4.71 -3.42
C ALA A 116 -2.81 3.55 -2.72
N ASN A 117 -3.27 3.76 -1.49
CA ASN A 117 -4.09 2.82 -0.74
C ASN A 117 -5.07 3.56 0.20
N ALA A 118 -5.90 4.42 -0.39
CA ALA A 118 -6.80 5.28 0.37
C ALA A 118 -7.75 4.50 1.32
N GLY A 119 -8.15 3.28 0.94
CA GLY A 119 -9.04 2.42 1.73
C GLY A 119 -8.47 1.99 3.08
N GLU A 120 -7.14 1.99 3.24
CA GLU A 120 -6.46 1.57 4.46
C GLU A 120 -5.62 2.69 5.09
N LEU A 121 -5.84 3.93 4.66
CA LEU A 121 -5.13 5.10 5.19
C LEU A 121 -5.25 5.23 6.72
N PHE A 122 -6.38 4.81 7.28
CA PHE A 122 -6.61 4.82 8.73
C PHE A 122 -5.56 4.02 9.52
N VAL A 123 -4.99 2.96 8.93
CA VAL A 123 -3.95 2.15 9.59
C VAL A 123 -2.69 2.97 9.78
N TYR A 124 -2.26 3.70 8.74
CA TYR A 124 -1.12 4.61 8.84
C TYR A 124 -1.39 5.76 9.79
N LEU A 125 -2.58 6.38 9.70
CA LEU A 125 -2.95 7.49 10.57
C LEU A 125 -3.00 7.11 12.04
N GLY A 126 -3.48 5.90 12.37
CA GLY A 126 -3.47 5.39 13.74
C GLY A 126 -2.06 5.34 14.32
N ILE A 127 -1.09 4.82 13.55
CA ILE A 127 0.32 4.78 13.97
C ILE A 127 0.92 6.19 14.04
N ALA A 128 0.67 7.02 13.01
CA ALA A 128 1.19 8.38 12.93
C ALA A 128 0.73 9.24 14.12
N ASN A 129 -0.53 9.11 14.53
CA ASN A 129 -1.06 9.83 15.69
C ASN A 129 -0.31 9.47 16.97
N GLY A 130 -0.09 8.18 17.23
CA GLY A 130 0.69 7.74 18.41
C GLY A 130 2.16 8.22 18.36
N VAL A 131 2.76 8.26 17.18
CA VAL A 131 4.13 8.79 16.99
C VAL A 131 4.19 10.30 17.23
N MET A 132 3.19 11.06 16.78
CA MET A 132 3.07 12.50 17.04
C MET A 132 2.84 12.81 18.51
N GLU A 133 2.00 12.02 19.20
CA GLU A 133 1.75 12.14 20.63
C GLU A 133 3.03 11.90 21.46
N ALA A 134 3.89 10.99 21.01
CA ALA A 134 5.22 10.77 21.58
C ALA A 134 6.24 11.89 21.24
N GLY A 135 5.84 12.95 20.54
CA GLY A 135 6.68 14.12 20.21
C GLY A 135 7.56 13.96 18.98
N TYR A 136 7.36 12.93 18.16
CA TYR A 136 8.13 12.68 16.94
C TYR A 136 7.40 13.17 15.69
N SER A 137 8.16 13.44 14.60
CA SER A 137 7.56 13.94 13.37
C SER A 137 6.93 12.83 12.51
N GLN A 138 5.71 13.08 12.03
CA GLN A 138 5.03 12.23 11.07
C GLN A 138 5.81 12.10 9.75
N SER A 139 6.47 13.17 9.30
CA SER A 139 7.26 13.13 8.05
C SER A 139 8.46 12.19 8.15
N SER A 140 9.14 12.14 9.30
CA SER A 140 10.24 11.19 9.56
C SER A 140 9.71 9.75 9.52
N LEU A 141 8.54 9.50 10.10
CA LEU A 141 7.88 8.19 10.04
C LEU A 141 7.59 7.77 8.59
N ALA A 142 6.96 8.66 7.80
CA ALA A 142 6.60 8.40 6.41
C ALA A 142 7.82 7.98 5.56
N VAL A 143 8.93 8.72 5.67
CA VAL A 143 10.17 8.44 4.94
C VAL A 143 10.78 7.11 5.38
N ARG A 144 10.83 6.83 6.69
CA ARG A 144 11.36 5.57 7.23
C ARG A 144 10.53 4.38 6.78
N TYR A 145 9.20 4.50 6.82
CA TYR A 145 8.28 3.47 6.34
C TYR A 145 8.54 3.18 4.87
N PHE A 146 8.59 4.21 4.02
CA PHE A 146 8.87 4.03 2.60
C PHE A 146 10.20 3.30 2.37
N LEU A 147 11.30 3.78 2.96
CA LEU A 147 12.64 3.20 2.76
C LEU A 147 12.74 1.75 3.24
N VAL A 148 12.25 1.47 4.45
CA VAL A 148 12.22 0.11 4.99
C VAL A 148 11.29 -0.77 4.15
N GLY A 149 10.15 -0.22 3.72
CA GLY A 149 9.19 -0.88 2.85
C GLY A 149 9.83 -1.40 1.57
N VAL A 150 10.64 -0.58 0.89
CA VAL A 150 11.37 -0.98 -0.33
C VAL A 150 12.27 -2.19 -0.07
N VAL A 151 12.98 -2.21 1.07
CA VAL A 151 13.86 -3.32 1.45
C VAL A 151 13.03 -4.57 1.76
N VAL A 152 11.93 -4.42 2.51
CA VAL A 152 11.04 -5.52 2.90
C VAL A 152 10.40 -6.18 1.67
N ILE A 153 9.89 -5.41 0.71
CA ILE A 153 9.22 -5.98 -0.47
C ILE A 153 10.19 -6.76 -1.36
N LEU A 154 11.45 -6.30 -1.44
CA LEU A 154 12.50 -7.00 -2.18
C LEU A 154 12.82 -8.34 -1.53
N MET A 155 13.00 -8.35 -0.20
CA MET A 155 13.25 -9.59 0.54
C MET A 155 12.07 -10.55 0.41
N ARG A 156 10.85 -10.06 0.62
CA ARG A 156 9.62 -10.85 0.50
C ARG A 156 9.46 -11.45 -0.88
N GLY A 157 9.59 -10.65 -1.95
CA GLY A 157 9.49 -11.14 -3.32
C GLY A 157 10.51 -12.25 -3.62
N ILE A 158 11.78 -12.09 -3.21
CA ILE A 158 12.81 -13.13 -3.42
C ILE A 158 12.47 -14.41 -2.65
N VAL A 159 12.07 -14.30 -1.38
CA VAL A 159 11.73 -15.46 -0.54
C VAL A 159 10.51 -16.17 -1.08
N THR A 160 9.46 -15.43 -1.42
CA THR A 160 8.20 -15.98 -1.95
C THR A 160 8.43 -16.66 -3.30
N GLU A 161 9.23 -16.09 -4.22
CA GLU A 161 9.53 -16.74 -5.50
C GLU A 161 10.23 -18.09 -5.29
N ARG A 162 11.19 -18.16 -4.36
CA ARG A 162 11.90 -19.41 -4.02
C ARG A 162 10.95 -20.46 -3.45
N LEU A 163 10.07 -20.06 -2.53
CA LEU A 163 9.07 -20.96 -1.93
C LEU A 163 8.08 -21.46 -2.99
N THR A 164 7.57 -20.58 -3.85
CA THR A 164 6.66 -20.95 -4.94
C THR A 164 7.30 -21.96 -5.88
N LYS A 165 8.54 -21.72 -6.34
CA LYS A 165 9.26 -22.67 -7.21
C LYS A 165 9.49 -24.02 -6.54
N PHE A 166 9.82 -24.03 -5.25
CA PHE A 166 9.99 -25.26 -4.48
C PHE A 166 8.68 -26.06 -4.40
N MET A 167 7.56 -25.39 -4.10
CA MET A 167 6.24 -26.03 -4.02
C MET A 167 5.79 -26.58 -5.37
N MET A 168 5.95 -25.81 -6.45
CA MET A 168 5.61 -26.27 -7.80
C MET A 168 6.45 -27.47 -8.23
N ALA A 169 7.76 -27.47 -7.94
CA ALA A 169 8.63 -28.61 -8.24
C ALA A 169 8.23 -29.86 -7.43
N LYS A 170 7.79 -29.70 -6.18
CA LYS A 170 7.29 -30.79 -5.34
C LYS A 170 5.97 -31.36 -5.88
N GLU A 171 5.04 -30.51 -6.30
CA GLU A 171 3.77 -30.93 -6.90
C GLU A 171 3.97 -31.64 -8.24
N ALA A 172 4.86 -31.14 -9.10
CA ALA A 172 5.19 -31.78 -10.37
C ALA A 172 5.75 -33.21 -10.17
N LYS A 173 6.61 -33.41 -9.15
CA LYS A 173 7.10 -34.74 -8.77
C LYS A 173 5.99 -35.65 -8.25
N LYS A 174 5.04 -35.12 -7.47
CA LYS A 174 3.90 -35.88 -6.95
C LYS A 174 2.94 -36.30 -8.05
N ALA A 175 2.74 -35.48 -9.09
CA ALA A 175 1.86 -35.81 -10.22
C ALA A 175 2.46 -36.87 -11.17
N GLN A 176 3.76 -37.13 -11.08
CA GLN A 176 4.48 -38.13 -11.88
C GLN A 176 4.66 -39.48 -11.18
N ALA A 177 4.28 -39.58 -9.89
CA ALA A 177 4.36 -40.77 -9.06
C ALA A 177 2.97 -41.42 -8.91
#